data_AF-A0AAU0N057-F1
#
_entry.id   AF-A0AAU0N057-F1
#
_cell.length_a   1.000
_cell.length_b   1.000
_cell.length_c   1.000
_cell.angle_alpha   90.00
_cell.angle_beta   90.00
_cell.angle_gamma   90.00
#
_symmetry.space_group_name_H-M   'P 1'
#
loop_
_entity.id
_entity.type
_entity.pdbx_description
1 polymer ?
#
loop_
_entity_poly.entity_id
_entity_poly.type
_entity_poly.pdbx_seq_one_letter_code
_entity_poly.pdbx_strand_id
1 'polypeptide(L)'
;MLWMLLRFYCTLLVRSFLPRESEIALPKEDDSHLRRYSRKYRVKRNWVKNLWIGSSLLMICFPLLPFILGLGLFTSFLSFAILDETA
;
A
#
# COMPACT_ATOMS: atom_id res chain seq x y z
N MET A 1 0.19 5.90 27.79
CA MET A 1 -0.53 5.09 26.77
C MET A 1 -0.43 5.69 25.36
N LEU A 2 -0.81 6.96 25.15
CA LEU A 2 -0.73 7.64 23.85
C LEU A 2 0.65 7.56 23.16
N TRP A 3 1.74 7.71 23.92
CA TRP A 3 3.09 7.69 23.36
C TRP A 3 3.56 6.28 22.91
N MET A 4 3.05 5.23 23.56
CA MET A 4 3.27 3.84 23.14
C MET A 4 2.49 3.52 21.88
N LEU A 5 1.25 4.02 21.77
CA LEU A 5 0.44 3.92 20.56
C LEU A 5 1.12 4.65 19.40
N LEU A 6 1.56 5.89 19.63
CA LEU A 6 2.29 6.67 18.61
C LEU A 6 3.52 5.91 18.11
N ARG A 7 4.37 5.42 19.03
CA ARG A 7 5.54 4.61 18.66
C ARG A 7 5.14 3.38 17.87
N PHE A 8 4.15 2.62 18.34
CA PHE A 8 3.67 1.41 17.68
C PHE A 8 3.19 1.69 16.25
N TYR A 9 2.40 2.74 16.04
CA TYR A 9 1.97 3.17 14.72
C TYR A 9 3.14 3.64 13.85
N CYS A 10 4.11 4.38 14.40
CA CYS A 10 5.33 4.75 13.69
C CYS A 10 6.15 3.51 13.28
N THR A 11 6.31 2.50 14.15
CA THR A 11 7.03 1.27 13.81
C THR A 11 6.33 0.46 12.73
N LEU A 12 4.98 0.41 12.76
CA LEU A 12 4.18 -0.21 11.71
C LEU A 12 4.29 0.56 10.39
N LEU A 13 4.29 1.88 10.44
CA LEU A 13 4.44 2.74 9.26
C LEU A 13 5.82 2.51 8.62
N VAL A 14 6.89 2.50 9.42
CA VAL A 14 8.26 2.20 8.96
C VAL A 14 8.36 0.77 8.40
N ARG A 15 7.78 -0.24 9.08
CA ARG A 15 7.75 -1.62 8.56
C ARG A 15 6.94 -1.76 7.28
N SER A 16 5.88 -0.99 7.10
CA SER A 16 5.12 -0.96 5.84
C SER A 16 5.91 -0.30 4.71
N PHE A 17 6.83 0.61 5.05
CA PHE A 17 7.76 1.25 4.13
C PHE A 17 8.92 0.34 3.72
N LEU A 18 9.42 -0.51 4.63
CA LEU A 18 10.50 -1.45 4.32
C LEU A 18 10.04 -2.52 3.32
N PRO A 19 10.83 -2.78 2.25
CA PRO A 19 10.57 -3.87 1.33
C PRO A 19 10.60 -5.20 2.09
N ARG A 20 9.59 -6.03 1.88
CA ARG A 20 9.45 -7.32 2.57
C ARG A 20 10.59 -8.24 2.13
N GLU A 21 11.25 -8.96 3.06
CA GLU A 21 12.39 -9.87 2.82
C GLU A 21 12.26 -10.80 1.59
N SER A 22 11.03 -11.16 1.19
CA SER A 22 10.72 -11.86 -0.07
C SER A 22 11.17 -11.12 -1.35
N GLU A 23 11.64 -9.88 -1.24
CA GLU A 23 12.11 -9.05 -2.35
C GLU A 23 13.61 -9.19 -2.64
N ILE A 24 14.38 -9.82 -1.76
CA ILE A 24 15.85 -10.00 -1.90
C ILE A 24 16.19 -11.30 -2.63
N ALA A 25 15.23 -12.23 -2.73
CA ALA A 25 15.39 -13.46 -3.48
C ALA A 25 15.47 -13.15 -4.99
N LEU A 26 16.66 -13.29 -5.57
CA LEU A 26 16.88 -13.25 -7.02
C LEU A 26 15.95 -14.29 -7.70
N PRO A 27 15.19 -13.89 -8.73
CA PRO A 27 14.32 -14.82 -9.43
C PRO A 27 15.18 -15.91 -10.08
N LYS A 28 14.94 -17.17 -9.72
CA LYS A 28 15.47 -18.32 -10.47
C LYS A 28 14.76 -18.36 -11.82
N GLU A 29 15.54 -18.57 -12.89
CA GLU A 29 15.11 -18.49 -14.29
C GLU A 29 13.99 -19.48 -14.72
N ASP A 30 13.62 -20.45 -13.87
CA ASP A 30 12.79 -21.59 -14.27
C ASP A 30 11.28 -21.45 -13.94
N ASP A 31 10.84 -20.30 -13.43
CA ASP A 31 9.42 -20.07 -13.14
C ASP A 31 8.72 -19.38 -14.32
N SER A 32 8.04 -20.18 -15.15
CA SER A 32 7.14 -19.72 -16.23
C SER A 32 5.99 -18.80 -15.74
N HIS A 33 5.80 -18.66 -14.43
CA HIS A 33 4.86 -17.74 -13.78
C HIS A 33 5.37 -16.29 -13.60
N LEU A 34 6.60 -15.99 -14.00
CA LEU A 34 7.25 -14.68 -13.78
C LEU A 34 6.66 -13.49 -14.56
N ARG A 35 5.77 -13.73 -15.55
CA ARG A 35 5.15 -12.63 -16.32
C ARG A 35 4.23 -11.75 -15.47
N ARG A 36 3.66 -12.27 -14.37
CA ARG A 36 2.82 -11.51 -13.43
C ARG A 36 3.59 -10.73 -12.36
N TYR A 37 4.91 -10.93 -12.25
CA TYR A 37 5.77 -10.29 -11.24
C TYR A 37 6.76 -9.27 -11.84
N SER A 38 6.42 -8.71 -13.01
CA SER A 38 7.27 -7.70 -13.65
C SER A 38 7.40 -6.44 -12.77
N ARG A 39 8.59 -5.82 -12.82
CA ARG A 39 8.95 -4.57 -12.13
C ARG A 39 7.87 -3.47 -12.24
N LYS A 40 7.08 -3.47 -13.32
CA LYS A 40 5.94 -2.55 -13.53
C LYS A 40 4.80 -2.75 -12.52
N TYR A 41 4.46 -4.01 -12.17
CA TYR A 41 3.45 -4.31 -11.15
C TYR A 41 3.92 -3.90 -9.75
N ARG A 42 5.22 -4.04 -9.45
CA ARG A 42 5.84 -3.57 -8.19
C ARG A 42 5.75 -2.05 -8.01
N VAL A 43 6.05 -1.27 -9.06
CA VAL A 43 5.95 0.19 -9.00
C VAL A 43 4.50 0.64 -8.77
N LYS A 44 3.54 0.01 -9.47
CA LYS A 44 2.12 0.33 -9.30
C LYS A 44 1.59 -0.05 -7.92
N ARG A 45 2.01 -1.19 -7.36
CA ARG A 45 1.66 -1.56 -5.98
C ARG A 45 2.20 -0.55 -4.95
N ASN A 46 3.41 -0.02 -5.15
CA ASN A 46 3.95 1.04 -4.29
C ASN A 46 3.15 2.34 -4.41
N TRP A 47 2.64 2.68 -5.60
CA TRP A 47 1.73 3.82 -5.78
C TRP A 47 0.43 3.65 -4.98
N VAL A 48 -0.21 2.49 -5.08
CA VAL A 48 -1.41 2.16 -4.31
C VAL A 48 -1.14 2.22 -2.80
N LYS A 49 0.03 1.74 -2.36
CA LYS A 49 0.45 1.80 -0.95
C LYS A 49 0.58 3.25 -0.47
N ASN A 50 1.29 4.10 -1.21
CA ASN A 50 1.45 5.50 -0.85
C ASN A 50 0.12 6.26 -0.84
N LEU A 51 -0.78 5.92 -1.77
CA LEU A 51 -2.12 6.49 -1.83
C LEU A 51 -2.95 6.12 -0.59
N TRP A 52 -2.89 4.86 -0.16
CA TRP A 52 -3.53 4.41 1.08
C TRP A 52 -2.93 5.05 2.35
N ILE A 53 -1.61 5.25 2.38
CA ILE A 53 -0.93 5.93 3.50
C ILE A 53 -1.40 7.40 3.59
N GLY A 54 -1.43 8.12 2.47
CA GLY A 54 -1.92 9.51 2.42
C GLY A 54 -3.40 9.61 2.81
N SER A 55 -4.23 8.72 2.29
CA SER A 55 -5.67 8.65 2.60
C SER A 55 -5.91 8.36 4.09
N SER A 56 -5.20 7.38 4.65
CA SER A 56 -5.32 7.04 6.08
C SER A 56 -4.86 8.17 6.98
N LEU A 57 -3.81 8.91 6.60
CA LEU A 57 -3.36 10.10 7.33
C LEU A 57 -4.45 11.18 7.33
N LEU A 58 -5.10 11.42 6.19
CA LEU A 58 -6.20 12.38 6.07
C LEU A 58 -7.41 11.97 6.93
N MET A 59 -7.75 10.67 6.95
CA MET A 59 -8.81 10.10 7.78
C MET A 59 -8.54 10.29 9.28
N ILE A 60 -7.28 10.22 9.70
CA ILE A 60 -6.88 10.45 11.10
C ILE A 60 -6.99 11.94 11.46
N CYS A 61 -6.64 12.85 10.53
CA CYS A 61 -6.80 14.30 10.74
C CYS A 61 -8.27 14.72 10.85
N PHE A 62 -9.16 14.08 10.09
CA PHE A 62 -10.59 14.40 10.07
C PHE A 62 -11.43 13.12 10.25
N PRO A 63 -11.63 12.67 11.51
CA PRO A 63 -12.27 11.40 11.84
C PRO A 63 -13.81 11.47 11.73
N LEU A 64 -14.31 12.01 10.62
CA LEU A 64 -15.73 12.06 10.30
C LEU A 64 -16.11 10.78 9.53
N LEU A 65 -17.07 10.03 10.06
CA LEU A 65 -17.61 8.82 9.41
C LEU A 65 -17.89 8.98 7.89
N PRO A 66 -18.63 10.01 7.44
CA PRO A 66 -18.90 10.18 6.00
C PRO A 66 -17.63 10.47 5.19
N PHE A 67 -16.65 11.14 5.80
CA PHE A 67 -15.38 11.44 5.17
C PHE A 67 -14.53 10.19 4.98
N ILE A 68 -14.42 9.36 6.03
CA ILE A 68 -13.72 8.07 5.99
C ILE A 68 -14.34 7.15 4.94
N LEU A 69 -15.68 7.06 4.90
CA LEU A 69 -16.37 6.24 3.91
C LEU A 69 -16.14 6.76 2.48
N GLY A 70 -16.28 8.07 2.25
CA GLY A 70 -16.05 8.67 0.93
C GLY A 70 -14.62 8.46 0.44
N LEU A 71 -13.63 8.78 1.28
CA LEU A 71 -12.21 8.59 0.95
C LEU A 71 -11.85 7.12 0.79
N GLY A 72 -12.36 6.24 1.65
CA GLY A 72 -12.08 4.81 1.61
C GLY A 72 -12.60 4.16 0.33
N LEU A 73 -13.83 4.48 -0.06
CA LEU A 73 -14.41 4.01 -1.33
C LEU A 73 -13.67 4.58 -2.53
N PHE A 74 -13.38 5.88 -2.53
CA PHE A 74 -12.63 6.53 -3.61
C PHE A 74 -11.22 5.94 -3.77
N THR A 75 -10.50 5.76 -2.67
CA THR A 75 -9.14 5.18 -2.70
C THR A 75 -9.15 3.71 -3.06
N SER A 76 -10.19 2.95 -2.69
CA SER A 76 -10.38 1.57 -3.16
C SER A 76 -10.64 1.52 -4.65
N PHE A 77 -11.50 2.39 -5.17
CA PHE A 77 -11.76 2.51 -6.61
C PHE A 77 -10.50 2.87 -7.38
N LEU A 78 -9.72 3.86 -6.91
CA LEU A 78 -8.44 4.22 -7.52
C LEU A 78 -7.43 3.07 -7.47
N SER A 79 -7.40 2.32 -6.36
CA SER A 79 -6.52 1.15 -6.22
C SER A 79 -6.84 0.10 -7.29
N PHE A 80 -8.13 -0.17 -7.52
CA PHE A 80 -8.57 -1.08 -8.56
C PHE A 80 -8.32 -0.52 -9.96
N ALA A 81 -8.62 0.74 -10.23
CA ALA A 81 -8.37 1.35 -11.54
C ALA A 81 -6.88 1.33 -11.92
N ILE A 82 -5.98 1.63 -10.97
CA ILE A 82 -4.52 1.61 -11.19
C ILE A 82 -4.01 0.18 -11.49
N LEU A 83 -4.60 -0.83 -10.83
CA LEU A 83 -4.30 -2.24 -11.07
C LEU A 83 -4.91 -2.76 -12.38
N ASP A 84 -6.13 -2.33 -12.70
CA ASP A 84 -6.88 -2.76 -13.89
C ASP A 84 -6.25 -2.24 -15.18
N GLU A 85 -5.70 -1.03 -15.17
CA GLU A 85 -4.87 -0.47 -16.25
C GLU A 85 -3.62 -1.32 -16.60
N THR A 86 -3.35 -2.44 -15.90
CA THR A 86 -2.29 -3.40 -16.24
C THR A 86 -2.75 -4.77 -16.69
N ALA A 87 -4.07 -5.02 -16.71
CA ALA A 87 -4.64 -6.27 -17.19
C ALA A 87 -4.55 -6.39 -18.72
#